data_AF-A0A091C6E6-F1
#
_entry.id   AF-A0A091C6E6-F1
#
_cell.length_a   1.000
_cell.length_b   1.000
_cell.length_c   1.000
_cell.angle_alpha   90.00
_cell.angle_beta   90.00
_cell.angle_gamma   90.00
#
_symmetry.space_group_name_H-M   'P 1'
#
loop_
_entity.id
_entity.type
_entity.pdbx_description
1 polymer ?
#
loop_
_entity_poly.entity_id
_entity_poly.type
_entity_poly.pdbx_seq_one_letter_code
_entity_poly.pdbx_strand_id
1 'polypeptide(L)'
;MEAFIQQLINGLSVGSVYALIALGYTMVYGIIKLINFAHGDIYMIGAFVSYFIFLSLEWNIFVTLALTMLVTAFLGVFIEKVAYKPLRNSPRITALITAIAMSYLLQNIMIYVVGPEARSFPQLIQNDTYTLGNISINQMEILLLGTSLVLMVLLQLVVQKQNGKSHACS
;
A
#
# COMPACT_ATOMS: atom_id res chain seq x y z
N MET A 1 -8.00 27.45 19.59
CA MET A 1 -7.52 27.47 18.20
C MET A 1 -6.50 26.36 17.96
N GLU A 2 -5.51 26.20 18.83
CA GLU A 2 -4.46 25.17 18.70
C GLU A 2 -4.99 23.74 18.63
N ALA A 3 -5.97 23.38 19.47
CA ALA A 3 -6.62 22.06 19.41
C ALA A 3 -7.31 21.79 18.06
N PHE A 4 -7.88 22.80 17.42
CA PHE A 4 -8.50 22.66 16.10
C PHE A 4 -7.43 22.43 15.02
N ILE A 5 -6.32 23.17 15.06
CA ILE A 5 -5.21 23.01 14.13
C ILE A 5 -4.57 21.63 14.28
N GLN A 6 -4.35 21.16 15.53
CA GLN A 6 -3.84 19.82 15.79
C GLN A 6 -4.78 18.74 15.23
N GLN A 7 -6.10 18.88 15.45
CA GLN A 7 -7.07 17.91 14.93
C GLN A 7 -7.10 17.90 13.39
N LEU A 8 -6.88 19.05 12.75
CA LEU A 8 -6.80 19.18 11.31
C LEU A 8 -5.55 18.49 10.76
N ILE A 9 -4.39 18.64 11.41
CA ILE A 9 -3.13 17.96 11.05
C ILE A 9 -3.27 16.43 11.22
N ASN A 10 -3.81 15.99 12.34
CA ASN A 10 -4.07 14.57 12.60
C ASN A 10 -5.05 14.00 11.54
N GLY A 11 -6.11 14.73 11.22
CA GLY A 11 -7.09 14.37 10.20
C GLY A 11 -6.50 14.28 8.79
N LEU A 12 -5.66 15.23 8.41
CA LEU A 12 -4.93 15.21 7.14
C LEU A 12 -3.98 14.02 7.03
N SER A 13 -3.29 13.69 8.12
CA SER A 13 -2.35 12.57 8.16
C SER A 13 -3.07 11.22 7.95
N VAL A 14 -4.16 10.99 8.68
CA VAL A 14 -5.00 9.79 8.50
C VAL A 14 -5.66 9.78 7.12
N GLY A 15 -6.16 10.92 6.66
CA GLY A 15 -6.74 11.08 5.33
C GLY A 15 -5.76 10.75 4.20
N SER A 16 -4.47 11.07 4.37
CA SER A 16 -3.41 10.77 3.41
C SER A 16 -3.16 9.28 3.25
N VAL A 17 -3.20 8.53 4.36
CA VAL A 17 -3.13 7.06 4.34
C VAL A 17 -4.32 6.48 3.58
N TYR A 18 -5.54 6.97 3.85
CA TYR A 18 -6.72 6.51 3.14
C TYR A 18 -6.70 6.90 1.65
N ALA A 19 -6.19 8.08 1.31
CA ALA A 19 -6.01 8.50 -0.08
C ALA A 19 -5.04 7.58 -0.83
N LEU A 20 -3.91 7.22 -0.21
CA LEU A 20 -2.96 6.26 -0.78
C LEU A 20 -3.56 4.87 -0.98
N ILE A 21 -4.33 4.39 -0.02
CA ILE A 21 -5.03 3.10 -0.12
C ILE A 21 -6.04 3.14 -1.28
N ALA A 22 -6.88 4.19 -1.34
CA ALA A 22 -7.86 4.37 -2.41
C ALA A 22 -7.19 4.46 -3.80
N LEU A 23 -6.05 5.14 -3.89
CA LEU A 23 -5.26 5.25 -5.11
C LEU A 23 -4.72 3.88 -5.57
N GLY A 24 -4.25 3.04 -4.65
CA GLY A 24 -3.85 1.66 -4.95
C GLY A 24 -5.01 0.81 -5.48
N TYR A 25 -6.15 0.82 -4.78
CA TYR A 25 -7.34 0.08 -5.20
C TYR A 25 -7.88 0.52 -6.56
N THR A 26 -7.91 1.83 -6.84
CA THR A 26 -8.41 2.35 -8.12
C THR A 26 -7.51 1.99 -9.30
N MET A 27 -6.19 1.95 -9.11
CA MET A 27 -5.25 1.49 -10.15
C MET A 27 -5.44 0.02 -10.50
N VAL A 28 -5.50 -0.85 -9.49
CA VAL A 28 -5.67 -2.30 -9.70
C VAL A 28 -7.02 -2.59 -10.35
N TYR A 29 -8.09 -1.97 -9.85
CA TYR A 29 -9.42 -2.10 -10.43
C TYR A 29 -9.49 -1.52 -11.84
N GLY A 30 -8.78 -0.43 -12.14
CA GLY A 30 -8.74 0.18 -13.46
C GLY A 30 -8.22 -0.76 -14.56
N ILE A 31 -7.27 -1.63 -14.22
CA ILE A 31 -6.67 -2.59 -15.15
C ILE A 31 -7.52 -3.87 -15.24
N ILE A 32 -7.84 -4.47 -14.10
CA ILE A 32 -8.42 -5.82 -14.05
C ILE A 32 -9.96 -5.77 -14.12
N LYS A 33 -10.58 -4.66 -13.70
CA LYS A 33 -12.05 -4.49 -13.56
C LYS A 33 -12.71 -5.57 -12.69
N LEU A 34 -11.96 -6.11 -11.74
CA LEU A 34 -12.39 -7.11 -10.77
C LEU A 34 -12.06 -6.62 -9.35
N ILE A 35 -12.90 -6.99 -8.39
CA ILE A 35 -12.68 -6.67 -6.97
C ILE A 35 -11.51 -7.55 -6.48
N ASN A 36 -10.43 -6.92 -6.03
CA ASN A 36 -9.26 -7.59 -5.48
C ASN A 36 -9.25 -7.44 -3.95
N PHE A 37 -9.67 -8.49 -3.23
CA PHE A 37 -9.58 -8.52 -1.76
C PHE A 37 -8.16 -8.75 -1.24
N ALA A 38 -7.31 -9.40 -2.05
CA ALA A 38 -5.92 -9.71 -1.69
C ALA A 38 -5.03 -8.46 -1.60
N HIS A 39 -5.52 -7.28 -2.02
CA HIS A 39 -4.77 -6.03 -1.91
C HIS A 39 -4.38 -5.71 -0.46
N GLY A 40 -5.27 -5.96 0.51
CA GLY A 40 -4.95 -5.79 1.94
C GLY A 40 -3.93 -6.82 2.43
N ASP A 41 -4.04 -8.07 1.95
CA ASP A 41 -3.14 -9.16 2.34
C ASP A 41 -1.73 -8.97 1.78
N ILE A 42 -1.60 -8.42 0.57
CA ILE A 42 -0.31 -8.04 -0.01
C ILE A 42 0.37 -6.94 0.81
N TYR A 43 -0.41 -5.97 1.34
CA TYR A 43 0.12 -4.95 2.25
C TYR A 43 0.63 -5.57 3.55
N MET A 44 -0.13 -6.51 4.14
CA MET A 44 0.29 -7.26 5.32
C MET A 44 1.59 -8.03 5.06
N ILE A 45 1.66 -8.80 3.97
CA ILE A 45 2.88 -9.55 3.63
C ILE A 45 4.05 -8.60 3.40
N GLY A 46 3.83 -7.48 2.70
CA GLY A 46 4.86 -6.45 2.50
C GLY A 46 5.39 -5.88 3.81
N ALA A 47 4.51 -5.62 4.79
CA ALA A 47 4.92 -5.17 6.12
C ALA A 47 5.73 -6.23 6.88
N PHE A 48 5.36 -7.51 6.82
CA PHE A 48 6.15 -8.55 7.47
C PHE A 48 7.49 -8.80 6.77
N VAL A 49 7.52 -8.79 5.44
CA VAL A 49 8.75 -8.93 4.66
C VAL A 49 9.72 -7.80 4.99
N SER A 50 9.26 -6.54 4.99
CA SER A 50 10.11 -5.41 5.37
C SER A 50 10.54 -5.48 6.83
N TYR A 51 9.68 -5.95 7.74
CA TYR A 51 10.02 -6.17 9.14
C TYR A 51 11.19 -7.16 9.29
N PHE A 52 11.11 -8.33 8.65
CA PHE A 52 12.18 -9.34 8.73
C PHE A 52 13.48 -8.87 8.05
N ILE A 53 13.38 -8.23 6.88
CA ILE A 53 14.57 -7.70 6.18
C ILE A 53 15.24 -6.62 7.04
N PHE A 54 14.46 -5.71 7.61
CA PHE A 54 14.99 -4.63 8.44
C PHE A 54 15.70 -5.16 9.69
N LEU A 55 15.10 -6.13 10.39
CA LEU A 55 15.74 -6.75 11.54
C LEU A 55 17.01 -7.54 11.19
N SER A 56 17.06 -8.14 10.00
CA SER A 56 18.21 -8.96 9.59
C SER A 56 19.38 -8.14 9.06
N LEU A 57 19.10 -7.05 8.36
CA LEU A 57 20.13 -6.22 7.72
C LEU A 57 20.55 -5.04 8.60
N GLU A 58 19.75 -4.63 9.59
CA GLU A 58 19.93 -3.48 10.51
C GLU A 58 20.27 -2.12 9.83
N TRP A 59 20.46 -2.09 8.51
CA TRP A 59 21.18 -1.06 7.78
C TRP A 59 20.50 -0.78 6.45
N ASN A 60 20.17 0.50 6.27
CA ASN A 60 19.66 1.15 5.08
C ASN A 60 18.19 0.88 4.71
N ILE A 61 17.33 1.82 5.12
CA ILE A 61 15.90 1.89 4.78
C ILE A 61 15.67 1.75 3.27
N PHE A 62 16.52 2.34 2.43
CA PHE A 62 16.36 2.28 0.98
C PHE A 62 16.54 0.87 0.43
N VAL A 63 17.45 0.08 0.99
CA VAL A 63 17.67 -1.33 0.59
C VAL A 63 16.49 -2.19 1.03
N THR A 64 16.04 -2.02 2.27
CA THR A 64 14.84 -2.71 2.78
C THR A 64 13.63 -2.41 1.92
N LEU A 65 13.41 -1.14 1.57
CA LEU A 65 12.31 -0.69 0.74
C LEU A 65 12.39 -1.30 -0.67
N ALA A 66 13.56 -1.26 -1.31
CA ALA A 66 13.75 -1.83 -2.65
C ALA A 66 13.54 -3.35 -2.67
N LEU A 67 14.09 -4.09 -1.71
CA LEU A 67 13.89 -5.54 -1.61
C LEU A 67 12.44 -5.90 -1.30
N THR A 68 11.78 -5.16 -0.41
CA THR A 68 10.36 -5.37 -0.10
C THR A 68 9.50 -5.12 -1.34
N MET A 69 9.77 -4.06 -2.09
CA MET A 69 9.08 -3.79 -3.37
C MET A 69 9.27 -4.93 -4.37
N LEU A 70 10.48 -5.49 -4.48
CA LEU A 70 10.73 -6.62 -5.37
C LEU A 70 9.97 -7.88 -4.95
N VAL A 71 9.99 -8.24 -3.67
CA VAL A 71 9.30 -9.43 -3.14
C VAL A 71 7.79 -9.29 -3.30
N THR A 72 7.22 -8.14 -2.93
CA THR A 72 5.78 -7.88 -3.05
C THR A 72 5.32 -7.79 -4.50
N ALA A 73 6.14 -7.21 -5.40
CA ALA A 73 5.84 -7.22 -6.83
C ALA A 73 5.84 -8.65 -7.40
N PHE A 74 6.81 -9.48 -7.02
CA PHE A 74 6.85 -10.88 -7.42
C PHE A 74 5.62 -11.64 -6.93
N LEU A 75 5.23 -11.46 -5.67
CA LEU A 75 4.03 -12.05 -5.10
C LEU A 75 2.76 -11.59 -5.85
N GLY A 76 2.64 -10.30 -6.14
CA GLY A 76 1.51 -9.75 -6.89
C GLY A 76 1.39 -10.38 -8.29
N VAL A 77 2.51 -10.47 -9.02
CA VAL A 77 2.56 -11.13 -10.34
C VAL A 77 2.23 -12.62 -10.24
N PHE A 78 2.68 -13.28 -9.18
CA PHE A 78 2.37 -14.69 -8.93
C PHE A 78 0.87 -14.89 -8.72
N ILE A 79 0.25 -14.11 -7.85
CA ILE A 79 -1.21 -14.15 -7.60
C ILE A 79 -1.97 -13.83 -8.89
N GLU A 80 -1.55 -12.82 -9.65
CA GLU A 80 -2.18 -12.48 -10.92
C GLU A 80 -2.14 -13.65 -11.90
N LYS A 81 -0.98 -14.28 -12.09
CA LYS A 81 -0.83 -15.38 -13.05
C LYS A 81 -1.58 -16.64 -12.64
N VAL A 82 -1.57 -16.97 -11.34
CA VAL A 82 -2.13 -18.24 -10.83
C VAL A 82 -3.62 -18.13 -10.55
N ALA A 83 -4.07 -17.05 -9.91
CA ALA A 83 -5.46 -16.89 -9.50
C ALA A 83 -6.27 -16.08 -10.51
N TYR A 84 -5.84 -14.89 -10.91
CA TYR A 84 -6.72 -13.97 -11.64
C TYR A 84 -6.72 -14.19 -13.17
N LYS A 85 -5.57 -14.45 -13.77
CA LYS A 85 -5.41 -14.68 -15.21
C LYS A 85 -6.29 -15.81 -15.77
N PRO A 86 -6.40 -17.00 -15.14
CA PRO A 86 -7.28 -18.06 -15.67
C PRO A 86 -8.77 -17.71 -15.59
N LEU A 87 -9.15 -16.84 -14.65
CA LEU A 87 -10.54 -16.46 -14.37
C LEU A 87 -11.03 -15.26 -15.19
N ARG A 88 -10.19 -14.71 -16.08
CA ARG A 88 -10.54 -13.54 -16.90
C ARG A 88 -11.75 -13.75 -17.81
N ASN A 89 -11.99 -14.98 -18.26
CA ASN A 89 -13.11 -15.33 -19.13
C ASN A 89 -14.32 -15.91 -18.34
N SER A 90 -14.20 -16.01 -17.02
CA SER A 90 -15.23 -16.59 -16.17
C SER A 90 -16.23 -15.54 -15.67
N PRO A 91 -17.41 -15.95 -15.17
CA PRO A 91 -18.36 -15.04 -14.55
C PRO A 91 -17.72 -14.25 -13.39
N ARG A 92 -18.11 -12.98 -13.22
CA ARG A 92 -17.57 -12.09 -12.18
C ARG A 92 -17.69 -12.65 -10.77
N ILE A 93 -18.74 -13.45 -10.52
CA ILE A 93 -18.98 -14.11 -9.23
C ILE A 93 -17.87 -15.13 -8.92
N THR A 94 -17.41 -15.90 -9.91
CA THR A 94 -16.32 -16.87 -9.73
C THR A 94 -15.00 -16.16 -9.39
N ALA A 95 -14.72 -15.03 -10.04
CA ALA A 95 -13.56 -14.21 -9.73
C ALA A 95 -13.62 -13.64 -8.30
N LEU A 96 -14.82 -13.22 -7.84
CA LEU A 96 -15.03 -12.74 -6.47
C LEU A 96 -14.76 -13.83 -5.42
N ILE A 97 -15.32 -15.03 -5.62
CA ILE A 97 -15.11 -16.17 -4.71
C ILE A 97 -13.62 -16.54 -4.65
N THR A 98 -12.93 -16.54 -5.81
CA THR A 98 -11.50 -16.82 -5.87
C THR A 98 -10.69 -15.73 -5.16
N ALA A 99 -11.06 -14.45 -5.31
CA ALA A 99 -10.40 -13.36 -4.60
C ALA A 99 -10.50 -13.54 -3.07
N ILE A 100 -11.68 -13.89 -2.57
CA ILE A 100 -11.91 -14.18 -1.14
C ILE A 100 -11.06 -15.39 -0.70
N ALA A 101 -11.08 -16.48 -1.49
CA ALA A 101 -10.30 -17.67 -1.20
C ALA A 101 -8.79 -17.39 -1.16
N MET A 102 -8.28 -16.56 -2.08
CA MET A 102 -6.89 -16.13 -2.10
C MET A 102 -6.54 -15.28 -0.88
N SER A 103 -7.40 -14.34 -0.48
CA SER A 103 -7.21 -13.57 0.75
C SER A 103 -7.10 -14.45 1.98
N TYR A 104 -8.04 -15.38 2.15
CA TYR A 104 -7.99 -16.36 3.25
C TYR A 104 -6.72 -17.21 3.20
N LEU A 105 -6.31 -17.66 2.01
CA LEU A 105 -5.10 -18.46 1.85
C LEU A 105 -3.85 -17.67 2.27
N LEU A 106 -3.70 -16.42 1.80
CA LEU A 106 -2.56 -15.57 2.16
C LEU A 106 -2.54 -15.26 3.66
N GLN A 107 -3.70 -14.95 4.23
CA GLN A 107 -3.83 -14.69 5.66
C GLN A 107 -3.46 -15.92 6.50
N ASN A 108 -3.97 -17.11 6.15
CA ASN A 108 -3.66 -18.34 6.87
C ASN A 108 -2.19 -18.75 6.73
N ILE A 109 -1.58 -18.56 5.55
CA ILE A 109 -0.13 -18.77 5.38
C ILE A 109 0.66 -17.86 6.32
N MET A 110 0.30 -16.59 6.43
CA MET A 110 0.99 -15.66 7.32
C MET A 110 0.80 -16.01 8.80
N ILE A 111 -0.40 -16.42 9.19
CA ILE A 111 -0.66 -16.91 10.55
C ILE A 111 0.19 -18.15 10.84
N TYR A 112 0.33 -19.06 9.88
CA TYR A 112 1.16 -20.26 10.03
C TYR A 112 2.66 -19.94 10.15
N VAL A 113 3.17 -19.00 9.34
CA VAL A 113 4.60 -18.66 9.28
C VAL A 113 5.02 -17.72 10.42
N VAL A 114 4.22 -16.71 10.75
CA VAL A 114 4.59 -15.62 11.69
C VAL A 114 3.83 -15.71 13.02
N GLY A 115 2.64 -16.29 13.00
CA GLY A 115 1.71 -16.31 14.13
C GLY A 115 0.54 -15.31 13.97
N PRO A 116 -0.50 -15.43 14.81
CA PRO A 116 -1.70 -14.59 14.74
C PRO A 116 -1.53 -13.23 15.44
N GLU A 117 -0.43 -13.00 16.16
CA GLU A 117 -0.23 -11.79 16.96
C GLU A 117 0.14 -10.57 16.11
N ALA A 118 -0.48 -9.44 16.41
CA ALA A 118 -0.13 -8.16 15.83
C ALA A 118 1.25 -7.72 16.34
N ARG A 119 2.21 -7.55 15.42
CA ARG A 119 3.55 -7.05 15.76
C ARG A 119 3.67 -5.58 15.39
N SER A 120 4.14 -4.76 16.32
CA SER A 120 4.49 -3.38 16.04
C SER A 120 5.74 -3.32 15.16
N PHE A 121 5.68 -2.52 14.11
CA PHE A 121 6.81 -2.30 13.22
C PHE A 121 7.92 -1.52 13.97
N PRO A 122 9.20 -1.92 13.89
CA PRO A 122 10.28 -1.22 14.57
C PRO A 122 10.45 0.19 13.99
N GLN A 123 10.90 1.14 14.81
CA GLN A 123 11.11 2.52 14.36
C GLN A 123 12.24 2.57 13.31
N LEU A 124 11.87 2.73 12.04
CA LEU A 124 12.81 2.87 10.92
C LEU A 124 13.55 4.21 10.94
N ILE A 125 12.84 5.25 11.37
CA ILE A 125 13.29 6.65 11.37
C ILE A 125 13.03 7.17 12.78
N GLN A 126 13.98 7.92 13.34
CA GLN A 126 13.77 8.65 14.59
C GLN A 126 12.52 9.52 14.42
N ASN A 127 11.52 9.25 15.26
CA ASN A 127 10.23 9.89 15.16
C ASN A 127 10.28 11.22 15.92
N ASP A 128 11.07 12.15 15.37
CA ASP A 128 11.24 13.47 15.96
C ASP A 128 9.91 14.22 15.85
N THR A 129 9.47 14.73 16.99
CA THR A 129 8.27 15.56 17.07
C THR A 129 8.70 17.01 17.05
N TYR A 130 8.34 17.72 15.99
CA TYR A 130 8.56 19.16 15.89
C TYR A 130 7.43 19.87 16.61
N THR A 131 7.75 20.53 17.73
CA THR A 131 6.79 21.35 18.47
C THR A 131 6.90 22.80 17.98
N LEU A 132 5.85 23.29 17.31
CA LEU A 132 5.67 24.71 17.05
C LEU A 132 4.69 25.25 18.11
N GLY A 133 5.22 25.70 19.25
CA GLY A 133 4.41 26.09 20.39
C GLY A 133 3.65 24.89 20.96
N ASN A 134 2.31 24.98 21.00
CA ASN A 134 1.41 23.93 21.50
C ASN A 134 0.96 22.92 20.43
N ILE A 135 1.48 23.03 19.20
CA ILE A 135 1.18 22.11 18.09
C ILE A 135 2.35 21.15 17.93
N SER A 136 2.08 19.85 18.02
CA SER A 136 3.08 18.79 17.81
C SER A 136 2.87 18.16 16.44
N ILE A 137 3.86 18.30 15.55
CA ILE A 137 3.84 17.67 14.23
C ILE A 137 4.87 16.55 14.23
N ASN A 138 4.41 15.34 13.94
CA ASN A 138 5.30 14.19 13.91
C ASN A 138 6.02 14.10 12.57
N GLN A 139 7.31 13.73 12.55
CA GLN A 139 8.04 13.55 11.31
C GLN A 139 7.38 12.53 10.36
N MET A 140 6.77 11.47 10.93
CA MET A 140 6.00 10.49 10.16
C MET A 140 4.76 11.09 9.48
N GLU A 141 4.09 12.07 10.09
CA GLU A 141 2.92 12.74 9.51
C GLU A 141 3.31 13.55 8.27
N ILE A 142 4.43 14.28 8.37
CA ILE A 142 4.99 15.06 7.26
C ILE A 142 5.40 14.12 6.11
N LEU A 143 6.08 13.01 6.42
CA LEU A 143 6.47 12.02 5.42
C LEU A 143 5.27 11.37 4.74
N LEU A 144 4.22 11.00 5.50
CA LEU A 144 2.99 10.44 4.94
C LEU A 144 2.29 11.42 4.02
N LEU A 145 2.12 12.68 4.45
CA LEU A 145 1.52 13.74 3.63
C LEU A 145 2.33 14.01 2.36
N GLY A 146 3.66 14.14 2.49
CA GLY A 146 4.56 14.40 1.37
C GLY A 146 4.53 13.26 0.36
N THR A 147 4.68 12.02 0.81
CA THR A 147 4.67 10.84 -0.07
C THR A 147 3.31 10.63 -0.73
N SER A 148 2.19 10.83 -0.02
CA SER A 148 0.85 10.72 -0.61
C SER A 148 0.63 11.73 -1.73
N LEU A 149 1.02 12.98 -1.51
CA LEU A 149 0.88 14.03 -2.52
C LEU A 149 1.76 13.74 -3.74
N VAL A 150 3.02 13.37 -3.53
CA VAL A 150 3.94 13.03 -4.62
C VAL A 150 3.40 11.87 -5.46
N LEU A 151 2.95 10.78 -4.82
CA LEU A 151 2.41 9.63 -5.53
C LEU A 151 1.10 9.95 -6.27
N MET A 152 0.24 10.76 -5.68
CA MET A 152 -1.02 11.20 -6.31
C MET A 152 -0.76 12.05 -7.56
N VAL A 153 0.13 13.03 -7.46
CA VAL A 153 0.52 13.88 -8.60
C VAL A 153 1.22 13.05 -9.68
N LEU A 154 2.16 12.19 -9.31
CA LEU A 154 2.86 11.31 -10.26
C LEU A 154 1.87 10.41 -11.00
N LEU A 155 0.94 9.77 -10.29
CA LEU A 155 -0.07 8.94 -10.94
C LEU A 155 -0.94 9.75 -11.89
N GLN A 156 -1.42 10.92 -11.46
CA GLN A 156 -2.25 11.78 -12.29
C GLN A 156 -1.54 12.18 -13.58
N LEU A 157 -0.25 12.53 -13.52
CA LEU A 157 0.56 12.82 -14.70
C LEU A 157 0.72 11.61 -15.61
N VAL A 158 0.96 10.42 -15.05
CA VAL A 158 1.05 9.17 -15.82
C VAL A 158 -0.27 8.87 -16.53
N VAL A 159 -1.40 8.96 -15.84
CA VAL A 159 -2.74 8.69 -16.42
C VAL A 159 -3.08 9.71 -17.52
N GLN A 160 -2.84 11.00 -17.27
CA GLN A 160 -3.07 12.04 -18.28
C GLN A 160 -2.20 11.84 -19.53
N LYS A 161 -0.94 11.42 -19.35
CA LYS A 161 -0.04 11.10 -20.46
C LYS A 161 -0.53 9.90 -21.29
N GLN A 162 -1.14 8.89 -20.66
CA GLN A 162 -1.71 7.74 -21.38
C GLN A 162 -2.97 8.13 -22.14
N ASN A 163 -3.85 8.94 -21.54
CA ASN A 163 -5.08 9.41 -22.20
C ASN A 163 -4.79 10.37 -23.36
N GLY A 164 -3.78 11.23 -23.25
CA GLY A 164 -3.36 12.13 -24.34
C GLY A 164 -2.84 11.41 -25.59
N LYS A 165 -2.28 10.19 -25.45
CA LYS A 165 -1.86 9.37 -26.60
C LYS A 165 -3.03 8.68 -27.31
N SER A 166 -4.12 8.38 -26.59
CA SER A 166 -5.30 7.71 -27.17
C SER A 166 -6.10 8.61 -28.12
N HIS A 167 -6.05 9.94 -27.93
CA HIS A 167 -6.75 10.89 -28.80
C HIS A 167 -5.95 11.33 -30.04
N ALA A 168 -4.64 11.07 -30.09
CA ALA A 168 -3.81 11.39 -31.25
C ALA A 168 -3.84 10.31 -32.35
N CYS A 169 -4.47 9.17 -32.10
CA CYS A 169 -4.54 8.03 -33.02
C CYS A 169 -5.98 7.71 -33.47
N SER A 170 -6.94 8.61 -33.21
CA SER A 170 -8.32 8.56 -33.71
C SER A 170 -8.59 9.66 -34.71
#